data_AF-A0A357F5C8-F1
#
_entry.id   AF-A0A357F5C8-F1
#
_cell.length_a   1.000
_cell.length_b   1.000
_cell.length_c   1.000
_cell.angle_alpha   90.00
_cell.angle_beta   90.00
_cell.angle_gamma   90.00
#
_symmetry.space_group_name_H-M   'P 1'
#
loop_
_entity.id
_entity.type
_entity.pdbx_description
1 polymer ?
#
loop_
_entity_poly.entity_id
_entity_poly.type
_entity_poly.pdbx_seq_one_letter_code
_entity_poly.pdbx_strand_id
1 'polypeptide(L)'
;MVKDGIPYVIIPAIGGLLAGFFQLWPVFFALAAVSAFMAFFFRDPERVTPEGDDLIISAADGRVTRIEKTAEGKVVSVFLSPLDVHINRSPI
;
A
#
# COMPACT_ATOMS: atom_id res chain seq x y z
N MET A 1 -5.87 5.84 4.91
CA MET A 1 -4.56 5.21 5.17
C MET A 1 -4.80 4.08 6.16
N VAL A 2 -4.09 2.95 6.01
CA VAL A 2 -4.21 1.82 6.96
C VAL A 2 -3.69 2.24 8.33
N LYS A 3 -4.39 1.83 9.41
CA LYS A 3 -4.00 2.15 10.79
C LYS A 3 -2.59 1.63 11.12
N ASP A 4 -2.28 0.43 10.66
CA ASP A 4 -0.97 -0.21 10.86
C ASP A 4 0.16 0.49 10.09
N GLY A 5 -0.17 1.29 9.08
CA GLY A 5 0.79 2.13 8.34
C GLY A 5 1.22 3.39 9.08
N ILE A 6 0.45 3.84 10.08
CA ILE A 6 0.69 5.11 10.80
C ILE A 6 2.09 5.17 11.43
N PRO A 7 2.56 4.15 12.18
CA PRO A 7 3.88 4.21 12.80
C PRO A 7 5.01 4.37 11.78
N TYR A 8 4.89 3.75 10.61
CA TYR A 8 5.89 3.81 9.54
C TYR A 8 5.99 5.18 8.88
N VAL A 9 4.97 6.03 9.01
CA VAL A 9 5.00 7.43 8.55
C VAL A 9 5.53 8.35 9.66
N ILE A 10 5.01 8.17 10.88
CA ILE A 10 5.28 9.09 12.01
C ILE A 10 6.73 8.98 12.50
N ILE A 11 7.26 7.77 12.66
CA ILE A 11 8.61 7.57 13.19
C ILE A 11 9.68 8.27 12.33
N PRO A 12 9.76 8.04 11.00
CA PRO A 12 10.71 8.76 10.16
C PRO A 12 10.39 10.25 10.05
N ALA A 13 9.12 10.67 10.13
CA ALA A 13 8.78 12.10 10.15
C ALA A 13 9.36 12.81 11.39
N ILE A 14 9.18 12.24 12.59
CA ILE A 14 9.73 12.77 13.84
C ILE A 14 11.26 12.77 13.78
N GLY A 15 11.87 11.65 13.35
CA GLY A 15 13.33 11.56 13.18
C GLY A 15 13.87 12.62 12.21
N GLY A 16 13.16 12.85 11.11
CA GLY A 16 13.46 13.91 10.14
C GLY A 16 13.42 15.28 10.80
N LEU A 17 12.34 15.63 11.48
CA LEU A 17 12.19 16.91 12.17
C LEU A 17 13.30 17.15 13.20
N LEU A 18 13.68 16.12 13.97
CA LEU A 18 14.81 16.18 14.90
C LEU A 18 16.13 16.42 14.17
N ALA A 19 16.38 15.73 13.07
CA ALA A 19 17.57 15.95 12.24
C ALA A 19 17.62 17.39 11.69
N GLY A 20 16.48 17.92 11.23
CA GLY A 20 16.36 19.31 10.79
C GLY A 20 16.65 20.33 11.90
N PHE A 21 16.17 20.05 13.12
CA PHE A 21 16.45 20.87 14.31
C PHE A 21 17.95 20.94 14.62
N PHE A 22 18.69 19.83 14.46
CA PHE A 22 20.15 19.78 14.62
C PHE A 22 20.93 20.18 13.35
N GLN A 23 20.27 20.77 12.34
CA GLN A 23 20.87 21.20 11.07
C GLN A 23 21.50 20.07 10.23
N LEU A 24 21.09 18.82 10.47
CA LEU A 24 21.51 17.64 9.71
C LEU A 24 20.65 17.50 8.44
N TRP A 25 20.75 18.48 7.53
CA TRP A 25 19.88 18.57 6.35
C TRP A 25 19.84 17.33 5.45
N PRO A 26 20.95 16.64 5.14
CA PRO A 26 20.89 15.41 4.34
C PRO A 26 20.05 14.31 5.00
N VAL A 27 20.14 14.19 6.32
CA VAL A 27 19.36 13.20 7.10
C VAL A 27 17.89 13.60 7.14
N PHE A 28 17.59 14.89 7.31
CA PHE A 28 16.23 15.41 7.21
C PHE A 28 15.58 15.04 5.87
N PHE A 29 16.23 15.33 4.75
CA PHE A 29 15.65 15.06 3.43
C PHE A 29 15.48 13.56 3.16
N ALA A 30 16.44 12.73 3.59
CA ALA A 30 16.33 11.28 3.48
C ALA A 30 15.12 10.74 4.27
N LEU A 31 14.96 11.15 5.53
CA LEU A 31 13.86 10.70 6.38
C LEU A 31 12.51 11.26 5.93
N ALA A 32 12.48 12.49 5.42
CA ALA A 32 11.28 13.08 4.82
C ALA A 32 10.84 12.30 3.57
N ALA A 33 11.78 11.92 2.70
CA ALA A 33 11.48 11.10 1.52
C ALA A 33 10.95 9.71 1.91
N VAL A 34 11.56 9.06 2.92
CA VAL A 34 11.07 7.78 3.44
C VAL A 34 9.67 7.91 4.03
N SER A 35 9.42 8.94 4.85
CA SER A 35 8.09 9.18 5.43
C SER A 35 7.03 9.42 4.34
N ALA A 36 7.34 10.24 3.33
CA ALA A 36 6.45 10.48 2.20
C ALA A 36 6.17 9.19 1.40
N PHE A 37 7.20 8.37 1.16
CA PHE A 37 7.02 7.09 0.49
C PHE A 37 6.15 6.12 1.32
N MET A 38 6.35 6.04 2.63
CA MET A 38 5.52 5.20 3.50
C MET A 38 4.05 5.67 3.51
N ALA A 39 3.83 6.98 3.54
CA ALA A 39 2.47 7.55 3.46
C ALA A 39 1.80 7.19 2.13
N PHE A 40 2.56 7.21 1.03
CA PHE A 40 2.08 6.79 -0.28
C PHE A 40 1.86 5.26 -0.37
N PHE A 41 2.72 4.44 0.21
CA PHE A 41 2.66 2.98 0.17
C PHE A 41 1.44 2.44 0.95
N PHE A 42 1.19 2.96 2.16
CA PHE A 42 0.07 2.56 3.02
C PHE A 42 -1.22 3.35 2.77
N ARG A 43 -1.28 4.10 1.66
CA ARG A 43 -2.48 4.86 1.28
C ARG A 43 -3.68 3.91 1.12
N ASP A 44 -4.84 4.39 1.52
CA ASP A 44 -6.10 3.63 1.40
C ASP A 44 -7.15 4.55 0.77
N PRO A 45 -7.20 4.62 -0.58
CA PRO A 45 -8.18 5.43 -1.26
C PRO A 45 -9.55 4.74 -1.25
N GLU A 46 -10.61 5.55 -1.22
CA GLU A 46 -11.96 5.06 -1.48
C GLU A 46 -12.01 4.46 -2.90
N ARG A 47 -12.67 3.30 -3.04
CA ARG A 47 -12.90 2.66 -4.33
C ARG A 47 -14.39 2.55 -4.58
N VAL A 48 -14.78 2.74 -5.84
CA VAL A 48 -16.12 2.41 -6.32
C VAL A 48 -16.06 0.99 -6.87
N THR A 49 -16.79 0.07 -6.25
CA THR A 49 -16.93 -1.30 -6.72
C THR A 49 -18.15 -1.41 -7.65
N PRO A 50 -18.07 -2.17 -8.76
CA PRO A 50 -19.24 -2.42 -9.58
C PRO A 50 -20.29 -3.21 -8.78
N GLU A 51 -21.56 -2.88 -8.98
CA GLU A 51 -22.70 -3.55 -8.35
C GLU A 51 -23.28 -4.63 -9.27
N GLY A 52 -23.70 -5.75 -8.69
CA GLY A 52 -24.34 -6.85 -9.41
C GLY A 52 -24.30 -8.16 -8.62
N ASP A 53 -25.27 -9.03 -8.88
CA ASP A 53 -25.29 -10.38 -8.31
C ASP A 53 -24.18 -11.25 -8.96
N ASP A 54 -23.64 -12.19 -8.18
CA ASP A 54 -22.61 -13.16 -8.61
C ASP A 54 -21.28 -12.56 -9.13
N LEU A 55 -20.93 -11.33 -8.74
CA LEU A 55 -19.64 -10.72 -9.06
C LEU A 55 -18.55 -11.10 -8.05
N ILE A 56 -17.36 -11.45 -8.56
CA ILE A 56 -16.13 -11.56 -7.76
C ILE A 56 -15.21 -10.43 -8.17
N ILE A 57 -14.89 -9.55 -7.23
CA ILE A 57 -14.07 -8.36 -7.48
C ILE A 57 -12.60 -8.67 -7.20
N SER A 58 -11.68 -7.97 -7.89
CA SER A 58 -10.26 -8.10 -7.59
C SER A 58 -9.98 -7.73 -6.13
N ALA A 59 -9.29 -8.63 -5.42
CA ALA A 59 -8.90 -8.42 -4.03
C ALA A 59 -7.84 -7.31 -3.85
N ALA A 60 -7.08 -7.00 -4.91
CA ALA A 60 -5.94 -6.09 -4.86
C ALA A 60 -5.78 -5.28 -6.16
N ASP A 61 -5.09 -4.15 -6.06
CA ASP A 61 -4.63 -3.39 -7.24
C ASP A 61 -3.26 -3.90 -7.66
N GLY A 62 -3.09 -4.29 -8.92
CA GLY A 62 -1.79 -4.74 -9.40
C GLY A 62 -1.88 -5.49 -10.72
N ARG A 63 -0.83 -6.23 -11.03
CA ARG A 63 -0.74 -7.02 -12.27
C ARG A 63 -1.15 -8.47 -12.01
N VAL A 64 -2.11 -8.98 -12.78
CA VAL A 64 -2.38 -10.43 -12.80
C VAL A 64 -1.17 -11.13 -13.42
N THR A 65 -0.55 -12.02 -12.66
CA THR A 65 0.65 -12.77 -13.08
C THR A 65 0.35 -14.22 -13.40
N ARG A 66 -0.73 -14.78 -12.85
CA ARG A 66 -1.14 -16.17 -13.07
C ARG A 66 -2.65 -16.30 -12.99
N ILE A 67 -3.21 -17.08 -13.91
CA ILE A 67 -4.57 -17.60 -13.83
C ILE A 67 -4.46 -19.10 -14.06
N GLU A 68 -4.89 -19.90 -13.10
CA GLU A 68 -4.77 -21.35 -13.14
C GLU A 68 -6.05 -22.03 -12.68
N LYS A 69 -6.37 -23.17 -13.29
CA LYS A 69 -7.46 -24.05 -12.84
C LYS A 69 -6.86 -25.21 -12.05
N THR A 70 -7.28 -25.36 -10.80
CA THR A 70 -6.89 -26.44 -9.90
C THR A 70 -8.09 -27.35 -9.63
N ALA A 71 -7.88 -28.46 -8.90
CA ALA A 71 -8.98 -29.32 -8.45
C ALA A 71 -9.94 -28.60 -7.49
N GLU A 72 -9.46 -27.57 -6.79
CA GLU A 72 -10.20 -26.80 -5.77
C GLU A 72 -10.88 -25.55 -6.35
N GLY A 73 -10.58 -25.17 -7.61
CA GLY A 73 -11.21 -24.02 -8.25
C GLY A 73 -10.30 -23.29 -9.22
N LYS A 74 -10.48 -21.97 -9.34
CA LYS A 74 -9.59 -21.10 -10.10
C LYS A 74 -8.72 -20.28 -9.14
N VAL A 75 -7.43 -20.26 -9.38
CA VAL A 75 -6.46 -19.44 -8.65
C VAL A 75 -6.07 -18.26 -9.54
N VAL A 76 -6.20 -17.05 -8.98
CA VAL A 76 -5.77 -15.79 -9.62
C VAL A 76 -4.69 -15.17 -8.74
N SER A 77 -3.48 -15.02 -9.28
CA SER A 77 -2.37 -14.37 -8.59
C SER A 77 -2.21 -12.94 -9.09
N VAL A 78 -2.21 -11.98 -8.16
CA VAL A 78 -2.00 -10.55 -8.43
C VAL A 78 -0.70 -10.12 -7.75
N PHE A 79 0.22 -9.56 -8.52
CA PHE A 79 1.43 -8.93 -8.03
C PHE A 79 1.19 -7.45 -7.77
N LEU A 80 1.42 -7.03 -6.53
CA LEU A 80 1.39 -5.64 -6.10
C LEU A 80 2.83 -5.10 -6.16
N SER A 81 3.08 -4.13 -7.03
CA SER A 81 4.34 -3.38 -7.05
C SER A 81 4.36 -2.39 -5.89
N PRO A 82 5.54 -1.88 -5.45
CA PRO A 82 5.66 -0.84 -4.42
C PRO A 82 4.85 0.44 -4.69
N LEU A 83 4.39 0.65 -5.93
CA LEU A 83 3.57 1.80 -6.29
C LEU A 83 2.07 1.55 -6.19
N ASP A 84 1.64 0.29 -6.12
CA ASP A 84 0.24 -0.09 -5.97
C ASP A 84 -0.24 0.12 -4.52
N VAL A 85 -1.55 0.07 -4.32
CA VAL A 85 -2.15 0.12 -2.99
C VAL A 85 -1.89 -1.22 -2.29
N HIS A 86 -1.10 -1.23 -1.22
CA HIS A 86 -0.73 -2.45 -0.48
C HIS A 86 -1.79 -2.87 0.53
N ILE A 87 -3.01 -3.03 0.02
CA ILE A 87 -4.18 -3.45 0.79
C ILE A 87 -4.90 -4.53 0.00
N ASN A 88 -5.05 -5.69 0.61
CA ASN A 88 -5.93 -6.74 0.14
C ASN A 88 -7.30 -6.58 0.82
N ARG A 89 -8.35 -6.59 0.01
CA ARG A 89 -9.74 -6.52 0.45
C ARG A 89 -10.44 -7.84 0.14
N SER A 90 -11.54 -8.11 0.83
CA SER A 90 -12.38 -9.26 0.49
C SER A 90 -12.90 -9.10 -0.93
N PRO A 91 -12.80 -10.14 -1.79
CA PRO A 91 -13.33 -10.11 -3.16
C PRO A 91 -14.85 -10.35 -3.21
N ILE A 92 -15.46 -10.70 -2.07
CA ILE A 92 -16.90 -10.97 -1.83
C ILE A 92 -17.38 -10.26 -0.56
#